data_AF-A0A4R7TBY1-F1
#
_entry.id   AF-A0A4R7TBY1-F1
#
_cell.length_a   1.000
_cell.length_b   1.000
_cell.length_c   1.000
_cell.angle_alpha   90.00
_cell.angle_beta   90.00
_cell.angle_gamma   90.00
#
_symmetry.space_group_name_H-M   'P 1'
#
loop_
_entity.id
_entity.type
_entity.pdbx_description
1 polymer ?
#
loop_
_entity_poly.entity_id
_entity_poly.type
_entity_poly.pdbx_seq_one_letter_code
_entity_poly.pdbx_strand_id
1 'polypeptide(L)' 'MTVLQHETRPRVQREISHDDLQLLRLLATGLPVDSVARRLDLSERTVRRRTRAACDRLGFGTAVEAIVWAARRGLL' A
#
# COMPACT_ATOMS: atom_id res chain seq x y z
N MET A 1 -15.93 25.45 -19.76
CA MET A 1 -16.34 24.04 -19.60
C MET A 1 -15.06 23.22 -19.65
N THR A 2 -14.33 23.16 -18.53
CA THR A 2 -12.95 22.63 -18.49
C THR A 2 -12.87 21.60 -17.38
N VAL A 3 -12.55 20.37 -17.75
CA VAL A 3 -11.49 19.47 -17.23
C VAL A 3 -11.66 18.14 -18.00
N LEU A 4 -10.92 17.89 -19.07
CA LEU A 4 -9.56 17.29 -19.09
C LEU A 4 -9.40 16.10 -18.12
N GLN A 5 -9.66 14.91 -18.69
CA GLN A 5 -8.79 13.73 -18.73
C GLN A 5 -8.15 13.21 -17.42
N HIS A 6 -8.40 11.94 -17.10
CA HIS A 6 -7.39 10.89 -16.86
C HIS A 6 -8.15 9.55 -16.82
N GLU A 7 -8.26 8.89 -17.97
CA GLU A 7 -7.48 7.68 -18.31
C GLU A 7 -8.03 6.41 -17.65
N THR A 8 -8.47 5.48 -18.51
CA THR A 8 -8.53 4.03 -18.30
C THR A 8 -7.61 3.55 -17.17
N ARG A 9 -8.13 3.38 -15.94
CA ARG A 9 -7.33 2.77 -14.87
C ARG A 9 -7.01 1.32 -15.31
N PRO A 10 -5.74 1.00 -15.58
CA PRO A 10 -5.38 -0.21 -16.31
C PRO A 10 -5.71 -1.46 -15.48
N ARG A 11 -5.70 -2.62 -16.12
CA ARG A 11 -5.83 -3.98 -15.54
C ARG A 11 -4.72 -4.35 -14.51
N VAL A 12 -4.09 -3.34 -13.90
CA VAL A 12 -3.03 -3.39 -12.90
C VAL A 12 -3.58 -3.61 -11.48
N GLN A 13 -4.88 -3.90 -11.33
CA GLN A 13 -5.41 -4.65 -10.17
C GLN A 13 -4.85 -6.10 -10.09
N ARG A 14 -3.60 -6.32 -10.55
CA ARG A 14 -2.84 -7.54 -10.34
C ARG A 14 -2.71 -7.69 -8.83
N GLU A 15 -3.43 -8.68 -8.33
CA GLU A 15 -3.34 -9.32 -7.03
C GLU A 15 -2.24 -8.73 -6.15
N ILE A 16 -2.68 -7.94 -5.16
CA ILE A 16 -1.79 -7.54 -4.08
C ILE A 16 -1.30 -8.81 -3.37
N SER A 17 0.02 -8.95 -3.21
CA SER A 17 0.58 -10.11 -2.52
C SER A 17 0.09 -10.15 -1.07
N HIS A 18 -0.03 -11.35 -0.50
CA HIS A 18 -0.36 -11.52 0.90
C HIS A 18 0.61 -10.75 1.81
N ASP A 19 1.90 -10.76 1.49
CA ASP A 19 2.94 -10.00 2.20
C ASP A 19 2.70 -8.49 2.16
N ASP A 20 2.29 -7.96 0.99
CA ASP A 20 2.04 -6.53 0.82
C ASP A 20 0.76 -6.13 1.58
N LEU A 21 -0.26 -7.00 1.59
CA LEU A 21 -1.47 -6.82 2.41
C LEU A 21 -1.16 -6.86 3.91
N GLN A 22 -0.35 -7.82 4.36
CA GLN A 22 0.06 -7.93 5.75
C GLN A 22 0.85 -6.69 6.19
N LEU A 23 1.72 -6.18 5.33
CA LEU A 23 2.42 -4.92 5.56
C LEU A 23 1.44 -3.74 5.69
N LEU A 24 0.49 -3.59 4.77
CA LEU A 24 -0.53 -2.53 4.84
C LEU A 24 -1.41 -2.65 6.09
N ARG A 25 -1.78 -3.87 6.52
CA ARG A 25 -2.51 -4.12 7.77
C ARG A 25 -1.75 -3.63 8.98
N LEU A 26 -0.46 -3.98 9.10
CA LEU A 26 0.35 -3.53 10.21
C LEU A 26 0.50 -2.00 10.23
N LEU A 27 0.70 -1.38 9.07
CA LEU A 27 0.74 0.09 8.98
C LEU A 27 -0.61 0.74 9.32
N ALA A 28 -1.73 0.11 8.93
CA ALA A 28 -3.08 0.59 9.24
C ALA A 28 -3.38 0.64 10.74
N THR A 29 -2.68 -0.16 11.56
CA THR A 29 -2.79 -0.09 13.03
C THR A 29 -2.11 1.15 13.65
N GLY A 30 -1.47 2.00 12.84
CA GLY A 30 -0.77 3.20 13.31
C GLY A 30 0.62 2.95 13.90
N LEU A 31 1.18 1.75 13.66
CA LEU A 31 2.51 1.42 14.16
C LEU A 31 3.59 2.19 13.40
N PRO A 32 4.65 2.61 14.11
CA PRO A 32 5.81 3.18 13.46
C PRO A 32 6.56 2.11 12.64
N VAL A 33 7.30 2.56 11.62
CA VAL A 33 7.96 1.70 10.62
C VAL A 33 8.93 0.71 11.25
N ASP A 34 9.64 1.09 12.30
CA ASP A 34 10.57 0.23 13.07
C ASP A 34 9.84 -0.94 13.75
N SER A 35 8.63 -0.69 14.26
CA SER A 35 7.81 -1.71 14.90
C SER A 35 7.23 -2.69 13.88
N VAL A 36 6.83 -2.18 12.71
CA VAL A 36 6.39 -3.03 11.59
C VAL A 36 7.56 -3.88 11.08
N ALA A 37 8.75 -3.29 10.95
CA ALA A 37 9.97 -3.98 10.53
C ALA A 37 10.30 -5.16 11.44
N ARG A 38 10.30 -4.94 12.77
CA ARG A 38 10.50 -6.01 13.76
C ARG A 38 9.47 -7.13 13.67
N ARG A 39 8.19 -6.79 13.46
CA ARG A 39 7.11 -7.80 13.36
C ARG A 39 7.17 -8.66 12.09
N LEU A 40 7.79 -8.15 11.04
CA LEU A 40 7.94 -8.85 9.76
C LEU A 40 9.33 -9.49 9.59
N ASP A 41 10.22 -9.37 10.58
CA ASP A 41 11.62 -9.75 10.49
C ASP A 41 12.35 -9.08 9.30
N LEU A 42 12.12 -7.76 9.14
CA LEU A 42 12.68 -6.95 8.06
C LEU A 42 13.44 -5.74 8.62
N SER A 43 14.27 -5.12 7.78
CA SER A 43 14.82 -3.78 8.07
C SER A 43 13.78 -2.69 7.75
N GLU A 44 13.88 -1.53 8.42
CA GLU A 44 13.06 -0.35 8.09
C GLU A 44 13.20 0.07 6.62
N ARG A 45 14.40 -0.03 6.06
CA ARG A 45 14.66 0.24 4.64
C ARG A 45 13.85 -0.70 3.75
N THR A 46 13.78 -1.97 4.10
CA THR A 46 12.99 -2.97 3.35
C THR A 46 11.50 -2.67 3.47
N VAL A 47 11.01 -2.29 4.65
CA VAL A 47 9.61 -1.89 4.86
C VAL A 47 9.25 -0.71 3.97
N ARG A 48 10.02 0.39 4.04
CA ARG A 48 9.77 1.59 3.21
C ARG A 48 9.80 1.29 1.72
N ARG A 49 10.75 0.46 1.26
CA ARG A 49 10.84 0.02 -0.13
C ARG A 49 9.63 -0.82 -0.55
N ARG A 50 9.21 -1.80 0.26
CA ARG A 50 8.04 -2.64 -0.02
C ARG A 50 6.75 -1.81 -0.04
N THR A 51 6.56 -0.91 0.93
CA THR A 51 5.42 0.02 0.94
C THR A 51 5.37 0.85 -0.32
N ARG A 52 6.50 1.44 -0.74
CA ARG A 52 6.56 2.21 -1.99
C ARG A 52 6.23 1.36 -3.21
N ALA A 53 6.80 0.16 -3.31
CA ALA A 53 6.49 -0.75 -4.40
C ALA A 53 5.00 -1.17 -4.43
N ALA A 54 4.39 -1.39 -3.26
CA ALA A 54 2.97 -1.68 -3.14
C ALA A 54 2.12 -0.47 -3.59
N CYS A 55 2.46 0.75 -3.16
CA CYS A 55 1.80 1.97 -3.59
C CYS A 55 1.92 2.18 -5.11
N ASP A 56 3.11 2.03 -5.68
CA ASP A 56 3.37 2.17 -7.11
C ASP A 56 2.55 1.15 -7.92
N ARG A 57 2.46 -0.10 -7.43
CA ARG A 57 1.64 -1.16 -8.06
C ARG A 57 0.15 -0.86 -7.99
N LEU A 58 -0.33 -0.31 -6.88
CA LEU A 58 -1.75 0.00 -6.69
C LEU A 58 -2.15 1.35 -7.31
N GLY A 59 -1.18 2.17 -7.72
CA GLY A 59 -1.41 3.53 -8.24
C GLY A 59 -1.72 4.56 -7.17
N PHE A 60 -1.10 4.43 -5.99
CA PHE A 60 -1.20 5.38 -4.88
C PHE A 60 0.11 6.11 -4.65
N GLY A 61 0.05 7.38 -4.26
CA GLY A 61 1.24 8.18 -3.92
C GLY A 61 1.71 7.95 -2.49
N THR A 62 0.82 7.48 -1.61
CA THR A 62 1.10 7.34 -0.18
C THR A 62 0.60 6.02 0.39
N ALA A 63 1.23 5.58 1.49
CA ALA A 63 0.79 4.40 2.24
C ALA A 63 -0.64 4.57 2.78
N VAL A 64 -1.02 5.78 3.19
CA VAL A 64 -2.35 6.08 3.73
C VAL A 64 -3.42 5.89 2.65
N GLU A 65 -3.19 6.36 1.42
CA GLU A 65 -4.11 6.11 0.30
C GLU A 65 -4.29 4.61 0.03
N ALA A 66 -3.19 3.84 0.05
CA ALA A 66 -3.23 2.39 -0.13
C ALA A 66 -3.99 1.67 1.00
N ILE A 67 -3.78 2.09 2.25
CA ILE A 67 -4.50 1.58 3.43
C ILE A 67 -6.00 1.88 3.32
N VAL A 68 -6.38 3.11 3.02
CA VAL A 68 -7.79 3.51 2.88
C VAL A 68 -8.47 2.73 1.76
N TRP A 69 -7.78 2.52 0.64
CA TRP A 69 -8.28 1.67 -0.43
C TRP A 69 -8.49 0.22 0.00
N ALA A 70 -7.51 -0.38 0.71
CA ALA A 70 -7.59 -1.76 1.19
C ALA A 70 -8.72 -1.93 2.20
N ALA A 71 -8.91 -0.97 3.12
CA ALA A 71 -9.98 -0.95 4.10
C ALA A 71 -11.37 -0.92 3.44
N ARG A 72 -11.57 -0.03 2.45
CA ARG A 72 -12.84 0.11 1.71
C ARG A 72 -13.23 -1.14 0.93
N ARG A 73 -12.28 -2.04 0.67
CA ARG A 73 -12.48 -3.31 -0.04
C ARG A 73 -12.52 -4.53 0.88
N GLY A 74 -12.42 -4.36 2.20
CA GLY A 74 -12.42 -5.47 3.16
C GLY A 74 -11.17 -6.33 3.11
N LEU A 75 -10.03 -5.77 2.70
CA LEU A 75 -8.75 -6.50 2.55
C LEU A 75 -7.85 -6.43 3.79
N LEU A 76 -8.21 -5.62 4.79
CA LEU A 76 -7.48 -5.46 6.06
C LEU A 76 -8.02 -6.36 7.18
#